data_AF-A0A967VYK1-F1
#
_entry.id   AF-A0A967VYK1-F1
#
_cell.length_a   1.000
_cell.length_b   1.000
_cell.length_c   1.000
_cell.angle_alpha   90.00
_cell.angle_beta   90.00
_cell.angle_gamma   90.00
#
_symmetry.space_group_name_H-M   'P 1'
#
loop_
_entity.id
_entity.type
_entity.pdbx_description
1 polymer ?
#
loop_
_entity_poly.entity_id
_entity_poly.type
_entity_poly.pdbx_seq_one_letter_code
_entity_poly.pdbx_strand_id
1 'polypeptide(L)'
;CYGLTEPDHGSDPGNMETKAVRDGDSFILNGAKMWITNGTIADVAVVWAKLDGKVHGFLVEKGTEGFSAPEMKNKHSLRASVT
;
A
#
# COMPACT_ATOMS: atom_id res chain seq x y z
N CYS A 1 -7.73 3.74 3.29
CA CYS A 1 -7.11 4.22 2.03
C CYS A 1 -6.94 3.05 1.06
N TYR A 2 -6.43 3.28 -0.15
CA TYR A 2 -6.32 2.27 -1.22
C TYR A 2 -4.90 2.22 -1.79
N GLY A 3 -4.14 1.21 -1.42
CA GLY A 3 -2.71 1.01 -1.71
C GLY A 3 -2.45 0.10 -2.91
N LEU A 4 -2.65 0.61 -4.12
CA LEU A 4 -2.34 -0.11 -5.37
C LEU A 4 -0.98 0.29 -5.95
N THR A 5 -0.85 1.58 -6.30
CA THR A 5 0.30 2.17 -6.97
C THR A 5 1.58 2.01 -6.16
N GLU A 6 2.66 1.72 -6.85
CA GLU A 6 4.02 1.61 -6.32
C GLU A 6 4.93 2.65 -6.98
N PRO A 7 6.13 2.93 -6.43
CA PRO A 7 7.08 3.84 -7.07
C PRO A 7 7.38 3.47 -8.53
N ASP A 8 7.52 2.18 -8.82
CA ASP A 8 7.90 1.66 -10.13
C ASP A 8 6.69 1.19 -10.98
N HIS A 9 5.51 1.08 -10.36
CA HIS A 9 4.31 0.52 -11.00
C HIS A 9 3.08 1.43 -10.79
N GLY A 10 2.86 2.30 -11.78
CA GLY A 10 1.67 3.16 -11.87
C GLY A 10 0.63 2.61 -12.84
N SER A 11 0.91 2.76 -14.14
CA SER A 11 0.02 2.30 -15.22
C SER A 11 -0.02 0.79 -15.40
N ASP A 12 1.00 0.08 -14.90
CA ASP A 12 1.12 -1.39 -14.96
C ASP A 12 1.07 -2.01 -13.55
N PRO A 13 -0.09 -1.96 -12.87
CA PRO A 13 -0.19 -2.48 -11.51
C PRO A 13 -0.10 -4.01 -11.44
N GLY A 14 -0.30 -4.73 -12.55
CA GLY A 14 -0.18 -6.19 -12.59
C GLY A 14 1.25 -6.66 -12.31
N ASN A 15 2.24 -5.83 -12.64
CA ASN A 15 3.64 -6.12 -12.43
C ASN A 15 4.19 -5.66 -11.06
N MET A 16 3.34 -5.21 -10.13
CA MET A 16 3.73 -4.78 -8.77
C MET A 16 4.77 -5.69 -8.08
N GLU A 17 5.65 -5.07 -7.31
CA GLU A 17 6.72 -5.70 -6.53
C GLU A 17 6.28 -6.09 -5.12
N THR A 18 5.25 -5.45 -4.54
CA THR A 18 4.80 -5.80 -3.18
C THR A 18 4.36 -7.26 -3.14
N LYS A 19 4.94 -8.04 -2.21
CA LYS A 19 4.67 -9.47 -2.04
C LYS A 19 3.94 -9.73 -0.74
N ALA A 20 3.07 -10.72 -0.76
CA ALA A 20 2.52 -11.36 0.41
C ALA A 20 3.04 -12.79 0.48
N VAL A 21 3.45 -13.23 1.66
CA VAL A 21 3.84 -14.61 1.95
C VAL A 21 2.96 -15.11 3.08
N ARG A 22 2.46 -16.34 2.95
CA ARG A 22 1.65 -16.99 4.00
C ARG A 22 2.58 -17.48 5.11
N ASP A 23 2.26 -17.15 6.37
CA ASP A 23 2.99 -17.56 7.57
C ASP A 23 1.99 -18.09 8.60
N GLY A 24 1.82 -19.42 8.63
CA GLY A 24 0.75 -20.07 9.39
C GLY A 24 -0.64 -19.56 8.99
N ASP A 25 -1.35 -19.00 9.97
CA ASP A 25 -2.68 -18.39 9.82
C ASP A 25 -2.63 -16.91 9.43
N SER A 26 -1.43 -16.34 9.26
CA SER A 26 -1.19 -14.93 8.96
C SER A 26 -0.52 -14.73 7.59
N PHE A 27 -0.40 -13.47 7.17
CA PHE A 27 0.35 -13.08 5.99
C PHE A 27 1.36 -12.00 6.34
N ILE A 28 2.56 -12.13 5.77
CA ILE A 28 3.61 -11.11 5.84
C ILE A 28 3.62 -10.37 4.50
N LEU A 29 3.35 -9.07 4.53
CA LEU A 29 3.40 -8.20 3.35
C LEU A 29 4.71 -7.40 3.37
N ASN A 30 5.41 -7.37 2.24
CA ASN A 30 6.63 -6.59 2.07
C ASN A 30 6.61 -5.84 0.73
N GLY A 31 6.79 -4.52 0.79
CA GLY A 31 6.82 -3.64 -0.37
C GLY A 31 6.57 -2.18 0.01
N ALA A 32 6.44 -1.33 -1.00
CA ALA A 32 6.16 0.10 -0.83
C ALA A 32 5.03 0.54 -1.76
N LYS A 33 4.08 1.29 -1.21
CA LYS A 33 3.00 1.94 -1.96
C LYS A 33 3.25 3.44 -2.04
N MET A 34 2.84 4.06 -3.14
CA MET A 34 3.17 5.45 -3.46
C MET A 34 1.93 6.20 -3.92
N TRP A 35 1.86 7.49 -3.54
CA TRP A 35 0.74 8.39 -3.87
C TRP A 35 -0.61 7.97 -3.25
N ILE A 36 -0.58 7.43 -2.03
CA ILE A 36 -1.77 6.86 -1.39
C ILE A 36 -2.55 7.94 -0.66
N THR A 37 -3.62 8.42 -1.30
CA THR A 37 -4.53 9.40 -0.68
C THR A 37 -5.03 8.91 0.69
N ASN A 38 -4.95 9.81 1.68
CA ASN A 38 -5.25 9.57 3.09
C ASN A 38 -4.36 8.53 3.78
N GLY A 39 -3.18 8.20 3.24
CA GLY A 39 -2.29 7.17 3.77
C GLY A 39 -1.96 7.34 5.25
N THR A 40 -1.68 8.56 5.71
CA THR A 40 -1.29 8.84 7.10
C THR A 40 -2.46 8.87 8.10
N ILE A 41 -3.69 9.03 7.61
CA ILE A 41 -4.89 9.24 8.46
C ILE A 41 -5.91 8.11 8.38
N ALA A 42 -5.81 7.18 7.43
CA ALA A 42 -6.75 6.09 7.31
C ALA A 42 -6.62 5.06 8.44
N ASP A 43 -7.76 4.59 8.97
CA ASP A 43 -7.79 3.53 9.99
C ASP A 43 -7.58 2.13 9.39
N VAL A 44 -7.97 1.94 8.13
CA VAL A 44 -7.76 0.70 7.36
C VAL A 44 -7.26 1.01 5.95
N ALA A 45 -6.29 0.22 5.47
CA ALA A 45 -5.76 0.26 4.12
C ALA A 45 -6.13 -1.01 3.36
N VAL A 46 -6.73 -0.86 2.18
CA VAL A 46 -6.81 -1.95 1.19
C VAL A 46 -5.46 -1.98 0.48
N VAL A 47 -4.62 -2.98 0.75
CA VAL A 47 -3.28 -3.13 0.17
C VAL A 47 -3.30 -4.26 -0.85
N TRP A 48 -2.77 -3.98 -2.05
CA TRP A 48 -2.62 -5.00 -3.08
C TRP A 48 -1.20 -5.57 -3.07
N ALA A 49 -1.09 -6.89 -3.08
CA ALA A 49 0.19 -7.59 -3.08
C ALA A 49 0.12 -8.90 -3.88
N LYS A 50 1.25 -9.35 -4.42
CA LYS A 50 1.37 -10.65 -5.08
C LYS A 50 1.57 -11.76 -4.04
N LEU A 51 0.65 -12.72 -4.04
CA LEU A 51 0.74 -14.00 -3.32
C LEU A 51 0.76 -15.10 -4.38
N ASP A 52 1.81 -15.92 -4.37
CA ASP A 52 2.01 -17.03 -5.32
C ASP A 52 1.85 -16.59 -6.80
N GLY A 53 2.43 -15.43 -7.13
CA GLY A 53 2.40 -14.84 -8.47
C GLY A 53 1.07 -14.19 -8.87
N LYS A 54 0.06 -14.19 -8.00
CA LYS A 54 -1.26 -13.60 -8.27
C LYS A 54 -1.55 -12.42 -7.34
N VAL A 55 -2.16 -11.38 -7.88
CA VAL A 55 -2.54 -10.19 -7.12
C VAL A 55 -3.75 -10.49 -6.23
N HIS A 56 -3.63 -10.17 -4.94
CA HIS A 56 -4.69 -10.28 -3.94
C HIS A 56 -4.83 -8.96 -3.17
N GLY A 57 -6.01 -8.73 -2.60
CA GLY A 57 -6.29 -7.58 -1.74
C GLY A 57 -6.28 -7.99 -0.26
N PHE A 58 -5.66 -7.14 0.57
CA PHE A 58 -5.53 -7.33 2.01
C PHE A 58 -6.06 -6.11 2.74
N LEU A 59 -6.78 -6.33 3.84
CA LEU A 59 -7.11 -5.25 4.78
C LEU A 59 -5.99 -5.17 5.83
N VAL A 60 -5.33 -4.03 5.90
CA VAL A 60 -4.27 -3.75 6.87
C VAL A 60 -4.71 -2.61 7.76
N GLU A 61 -4.76 -2.85 9.06
CA GLU A 61 -5.19 -1.86 10.04
C GLU A 61 -4.05 -0.89 10.39
N LYS A 62 -4.42 0.34 10.74
CA LYS A 62 -3.45 1.30 11.25
C LYS A 62 -2.82 0.79 12.54
N GLY A 63 -1.49 0.78 12.58
CA GLY A 63 -0.73 0.29 13.74
C GLY A 63 -0.36 -1.19 13.70
N THR A 64 -0.73 -1.92 12.64
CA THR A 64 -0.14 -3.24 12.37
C THR A 64 1.39 -3.13 12.34
N GLU A 65 2.08 -4.05 13.01
CA GLU A 65 3.54 -4.04 13.08
C GLU A 65 4.17 -4.03 11.67
N GLY A 66 5.17 -3.15 11.47
CA GLY A 66 5.81 -2.95 10.16
C GLY A 66 5.06 -2.02 9.20
N PHE A 67 3.80 -1.65 9.46
CA PHE A 67 3.07 -0.68 8.64
C PHE A 67 3.45 0.76 9.03
N SER A 68 3.93 1.53 8.05
CA SER A 68 4.17 2.97 8.19
C SER A 68 3.64 3.73 6.98
N ALA A 69 3.25 4.99 7.21
CA ALA A 69 2.69 5.85 6.18
C ALA A 69 3.31 7.26 6.30
N PRO A 70 4.41 7.56 5.58
CA PRO A 70 4.97 8.90 5.53
C PRO A 70 4.11 9.83 4.67
N GLU A 71 4.02 11.10 5.05
CA GLU A 71 3.26 12.11 4.31
C GLU A 71 4.09 12.72 3.16
N MET A 72 3.46 12.85 2.00
CA MET A 72 4.00 13.48 0.80
C MET A 72 3.82 15.00 0.82
N LYS A 73 4.93 15.71 1.02
CA LYS A 73 4.96 17.18 1.11
C LYS A 73 5.31 17.84 -0.23
N ASN A 74 5.10 19.15 -0.30
CA ASN A 74 5.50 19.99 -1.44
C ASN A 74 4.82 19.66 -2.79
N LYS A 75 3.62 19.08 -2.76
CA LYS A 75 2.83 18.85 -3.98
C LYS A 75 2.41 20.16 -4.65
N HIS A 76 2.46 20.19 -5.98
CA HIS A 76 1.91 21.28 -6.79
C HIS A 76 0.37 21.22 -6.89
N SER A 77 -0.18 20.02 -7.01
CA SER A 77 -1.62 19.76 -7.10
C SER A 77 -2.13 19.02 -5.85
N LEU A 78 -3.45 19.05 -5.63
CA LEU A 78 -4.12 18.38 -4.50
C LEU A 78 -3.47 18.70 -3.14
N ARG A 79 -3.14 19.98 -2.91
CA ARG A 79 -2.56 20.45 -1.63
C ARG A 79 -3.52 20.32 -0.46
N ALA A 80 -4.82 20.43 -0.72
CA ALA A 80 -5.89 20.20 0.26
C ALA A 80 -6.30 18.71 0.36
N SER A 81 -5.36 17.79 0.12
CA SER A 81 -5.56 16.35 0.23
C SER A 81 -4.34 15.72 0.90
N VAL A 82 -4.56 14.81 1.84
CA VAL A 82 -3.48 14.03 2.46
C VAL A 82 -3.01 12.97 1.46
N THR A 83 -1.70 12.83 1.29
CA THR A 83 -1.09 11.84 0.40
C THR A 83 0.20 11.34 1.01
#